data_AF-A0A8T5QWH0-F1
#
_entry.id   AF-A0A8T5QWH0-F1
#
_cell.length_a   1.000
_cell.length_b   1.000
_cell.length_c   1.000
_cell.angle_alpha   90.00
_cell.angle_beta   90.00
_cell.angle_gamma   90.00
#
_symmetry.space_group_name_H-M   'P 1'
#
loop_
_entity.id
_entity.type
_entity.pdbx_description
1 polymer ?
#
loop_
_entity_poly.entity_id
_entity_poly.type
_entity_poly.pdbx_seq_one_letter_code
_entity_poly.pdbx_strand_id
1 'polypeptide(L)'
;MDYMKKYEKRGQVAIFAAIAVILIIVFGIILYVFIPDQASRGNLFVDEVSEEFSPIQEYVHSCVEQVGEDAVSILGLRGGYLFDRGYLHPGFYNLNPSQINPTESNSFYFMEGSNIVVPYWFHQSNSNFESVATFSSEKPQLKSDYNTGLERLQRRDQSIEAQIDNYVNFHLDKCLSDFQIFKEEGFNVSSETNIPTATTYVLDDGVQIQIYYPIEVSSEDSVQKMENFGVLVPVRLKKMYELAEFITRMEVENNFLETNMINLLIMNSMVGSKYFPPINDFAFEVGPGNRWQVSDVKENVRQLLYFTKMLQVQGAQNFKQVELEPVDYAHRTRQKTYDNMILPVVDLYSEELIDMETILPEVDIDFEYLDYPHYFNVNADGNEIKPDVYGIDLGGFSFGFQQYETRYDV
;
A
#
# COMPACT_ATOMS: atom_id res chain seq x y z
N MET A 1 54.08 44.10 60.50
CA MET A 1 52.61 44.23 60.58
C MET A 1 52.26 45.48 59.78
N ASP A 2 51.45 45.47 58.73
CA ASP A 2 50.49 44.48 58.27
C ASP A 2 50.20 44.70 56.77
N TYR A 3 49.61 43.70 56.13
CA TYR A 3 49.64 43.39 54.71
C TYR A 3 48.79 44.29 53.78
N MET A 4 49.37 44.74 52.66
CA MET A 4 48.62 45.27 51.51
C MET A 4 48.22 44.13 50.57
N LYS A 5 46.94 43.75 50.62
CA LYS A 5 46.32 42.62 49.91
C LYS A 5 46.14 42.96 48.41
N LYS A 6 46.93 42.31 47.56
CA LYS A 6 46.82 42.36 46.09
C LYS A 6 45.55 41.60 45.66
N TYR A 7 44.49 42.31 45.27
CA TYR A 7 43.32 41.69 44.64
C TYR A 7 43.68 41.22 43.23
N GLU A 8 43.76 39.90 43.02
CA GLU A 8 43.93 39.29 41.70
C GLU A 8 42.66 39.50 40.86
N LYS A 9 42.79 40.12 39.68
CA LYS A 9 41.75 40.30 38.66
C LYS A 9 41.35 38.98 37.96
N ARG A 10 41.20 37.89 38.70
CA ARG A 10 40.86 36.56 38.16
C ARG A 10 39.37 36.22 38.26
N GLY A 11 38.58 37.01 38.99
CA GLY A 11 37.12 36.82 39.10
C GLY A 11 36.29 37.46 37.97
N GLN A 12 36.80 38.48 37.28
CA GLN A 12 36.03 39.19 36.24
C GLN A 12 35.85 38.36 34.96
N VAL A 13 36.88 37.63 34.54
CA VAL A 13 36.80 36.78 33.33
C VAL A 13 35.79 35.65 33.52
N ALA A 14 35.71 35.06 34.71
CA ALA A 14 34.73 34.03 35.03
C ALA A 14 33.30 34.56 34.99
N ILE A 15 33.06 35.80 35.44
CA ILE A 15 31.74 36.43 35.38
C ILE A 15 31.31 36.69 33.94
N PHE A 16 32.21 37.23 33.09
CA PHE A 16 31.88 37.45 31.68
C PHE A 16 31.64 36.13 30.92
N ALA A 17 32.40 35.08 31.22
CA ALA A 17 32.17 33.75 30.64
C ALA A 17 30.80 33.17 31.07
N ALA A 18 30.44 33.31 32.34
CA ALA A 18 29.13 32.86 32.83
C ALA A 18 27.97 33.63 32.17
N ILE A 19 28.11 34.95 32.01
CA ILE A 19 27.09 35.78 31.35
C ILE A 19 26.93 35.40 29.87
N ALA A 20 28.04 35.13 29.16
CA ALA A 20 27.99 34.70 27.76
C ALA A 20 27.25 33.36 27.60
N VAL A 21 27.50 32.39 28.48
CA VAL A 21 26.79 31.11 28.48
C VAL A 21 25.31 31.29 28.77
N ILE A 22 24.95 32.13 29.75
CA ILE A 22 23.56 32.44 30.07
C ILE A 22 22.86 33.10 28.87
N LEU A 23 23.51 34.05 28.19
CA LEU A 23 22.96 34.69 27.00
C LEU A 23 22.74 33.71 25.84
N ILE A 24 23.67 32.77 25.62
CA ILE A 24 23.50 31.73 24.61
C ILE A 24 22.33 30.81 24.95
N ILE A 25 22.17 30.42 26.22
CA ILE A 25 21.05 29.59 26.66
C ILE A 25 19.73 30.33 26.51
N VAL A 26 19.65 31.59 26.94
CA VAL A 26 18.45 32.41 26.82
C VAL A 26 18.10 32.64 25.35
N PHE A 27 19.08 32.94 24.51
CA PHE A 27 18.87 33.10 23.07
C PHE A 27 18.46 31.79 22.40
N GLY A 28 19.04 30.66 22.82
CA GLY A 28 18.66 29.33 22.37
C GLY A 28 17.22 28.95 22.77
N ILE A 29 16.81 29.28 24.00
CA ILE A 29 15.42 29.07 24.47
C ILE A 29 14.46 29.98 23.72
N ILE A 30 14.82 31.25 23.50
CA ILE A 30 14.00 32.18 22.72
C ILE A 30 13.84 31.63 21.30
N LEU A 31 14.92 31.22 20.62
CA LEU A 31 14.79 30.60 19.30
C LEU A 31 13.95 29.32 19.35
N TYR A 32 14.09 28.48 20.36
CA TYR A 32 13.30 27.26 20.50
C TYR A 32 11.80 27.51 20.75
N VAL A 33 11.45 28.55 21.52
CA VAL A 33 10.06 28.90 21.87
C VAL A 33 9.39 29.77 20.80
N PHE A 34 10.15 30.58 20.08
CA PHE A 34 9.65 31.53 19.08
C PHE A 34 9.79 31.03 17.63
N ILE A 35 10.31 29.83 17.38
CA ILE A 35 10.06 29.17 16.09
C ILE A 35 8.59 28.74 16.14
N PRO A 36 7.69 29.36 15.36
CA PRO A 36 6.31 28.92 15.31
C PRO A 36 6.33 27.47 14.85
N ASP A 37 5.77 26.59 15.67
CA ASP A 37 5.57 25.17 15.38
C ASP A 37 4.49 25.07 14.30
N GLN A 38 4.84 25.46 13.08
CA GLN A 38 3.92 25.47 11.96
C GLN A 38 3.77 24.03 11.48
N ALA A 39 2.55 23.52 11.64
CA ALA A 39 2.14 22.14 11.43
C ALA A 39 2.79 21.16 12.43
N SER A 40 1.97 20.67 13.36
CA SER A 40 2.34 19.56 14.24
C SER A 40 1.29 18.47 14.08
N ARG A 41 1.74 17.21 14.04
CA ARG A 41 0.85 16.06 13.87
C ARG A 41 -0.23 16.06 14.95
N GLY A 42 -1.49 16.17 14.55
CA GLY A 42 -2.65 16.15 15.46
C GLY A 42 -3.13 17.52 15.93
N ASN A 43 -2.45 18.62 15.61
CA ASN A 43 -2.96 19.97 15.83
C ASN A 43 -3.17 20.68 14.50
N LEU A 44 -4.43 21.05 14.23
CA LEU A 44 -4.82 21.81 13.04
C LEU A 44 -4.75 23.31 13.34
N PHE A 45 -4.03 24.06 12.52
CA PHE A 45 -3.88 25.51 12.68
C PHE A 45 -4.74 26.23 11.63
N VAL A 46 -5.72 26.99 12.09
CA VAL A 46 -6.58 27.81 11.24
C VAL A 46 -6.62 29.20 11.86
N ASP A 47 -6.31 30.22 11.06
CA ASP A 47 -6.31 31.59 11.57
C ASP A 47 -7.73 32.07 11.88
N GLU A 48 -7.90 32.87 12.93
CA GLU A 48 -9.19 33.50 13.21
C GLU A 48 -9.42 34.68 12.27
N VAL A 49 -10.56 34.67 11.56
CA VAL A 49 -10.94 35.72 10.62
C VAL A 49 -12.16 36.50 11.07
N SER A 50 -12.24 37.78 10.69
CA SER A 50 -13.46 38.56 10.92
C SER A 50 -14.63 37.98 10.13
N GLU A 51 -15.86 38.22 10.59
CA GLU A 51 -17.08 37.75 9.91
C GLU A 51 -17.15 38.21 8.44
N GLU A 52 -16.55 39.36 8.11
CA GLU A 52 -16.46 39.90 6.76
C GLU A 52 -15.62 39.02 5.81
N PHE A 53 -14.52 38.46 6.31
CA PHE A 53 -13.58 37.66 5.50
C PHE A 53 -13.78 36.16 5.65
N SER A 54 -14.70 35.72 6.51
CA SER A 54 -15.06 34.32 6.70
C SER A 54 -15.41 33.59 5.39
N PRO A 55 -16.16 34.17 4.42
CA PRO A 55 -16.46 33.49 3.17
C PRO A 55 -15.22 33.11 2.34
N ILE A 56 -14.16 33.92 2.40
CA ILE A 56 -12.92 33.67 1.67
C ILE A 56 -12.14 32.53 2.33
N GLN A 57 -12.10 32.50 3.66
CA GLN A 57 -11.52 31.37 4.40
C GLN A 57 -12.27 30.07 4.13
N GLU A 58 -13.60 30.10 4.16
CA GLU A 58 -14.45 28.93 3.84
C GLU A 58 -14.23 28.44 2.41
N TYR A 59 -14.02 29.36 1.46
CA TYR A 59 -13.69 29.00 0.09
C TYR A 59 -12.34 28.27 -0.01
N VAL A 60 -11.29 28.79 0.63
CA VAL A 60 -9.99 28.10 0.70
C VAL A 60 -10.16 26.74 1.36
N HIS A 61 -10.87 26.66 2.48
CA HIS A 61 -11.18 25.41 3.18
C HIS A 61 -11.84 24.39 2.25
N SER A 62 -12.90 24.80 1.52
CA SER A 62 -13.59 23.91 0.57
C SER A 62 -12.69 23.40 -0.54
N CYS A 63 -11.77 24.23 -1.04
CA CYS A 63 -10.82 23.83 -2.06
C CYS A 63 -9.79 22.82 -1.52
N VAL A 64 -9.30 23.02 -0.31
CA VAL A 64 -8.35 22.08 0.33
C VAL A 64 -9.05 20.75 0.64
N GLU A 65 -10.28 20.81 1.14
CA GLU A 65 -11.12 19.63 1.42
C GLU A 65 -11.36 18.82 0.14
N GLN A 66 -11.83 19.47 -0.93
CA GLN A 66 -12.09 18.81 -2.22
C GLN A 66 -10.81 18.15 -2.79
N VAL A 67 -9.70 18.90 -2.83
CA VAL A 67 -8.44 18.37 -3.38
C VAL A 67 -7.86 17.27 -2.49
N GLY A 68 -8.06 17.36 -1.17
CA GLY A 68 -7.66 16.34 -0.20
C GLY A 68 -8.46 15.04 -0.35
N GLU A 69 -9.78 15.13 -0.52
CA GLU A 69 -10.65 13.98 -0.80
C GLU A 69 -10.27 13.30 -2.12
N ASP A 70 -10.04 14.08 -3.18
CA ASP A 70 -9.57 13.58 -4.47
C ASP A 70 -8.23 12.85 -4.30
N ALA A 71 -7.28 13.41 -3.54
CA ALA A 71 -5.98 12.79 -3.30
C ALA A 71 -6.11 11.43 -2.60
N VAL A 72 -6.85 11.35 -1.49
CA VAL A 72 -7.02 10.10 -0.75
C VAL A 72 -7.75 9.05 -1.59
N SER A 73 -8.77 9.45 -2.35
CA SER A 73 -9.52 8.56 -3.24
C SER A 73 -8.63 7.95 -4.32
N ILE A 74 -7.85 8.79 -5.01
CA ILE A 74 -6.88 8.36 -6.01
C ILE A 74 -5.85 7.38 -5.41
N LEU A 75 -5.32 7.72 -4.23
CA LEU A 75 -4.30 6.95 -3.55
C LEU A 75 -4.81 5.54 -3.20
N GLY A 76 -6.04 5.44 -2.69
CA GLY A 76 -6.70 4.18 -2.40
C GLY A 76 -6.88 3.29 -3.62
N LEU A 77 -7.27 3.87 -4.77
CA LEU A 77 -7.45 3.13 -6.03
C LEU A 77 -6.14 2.68 -6.69
N ARG A 78 -5.00 3.22 -6.27
CA ARG A 78 -3.68 3.03 -6.93
C ARG A 78 -2.63 2.44 -5.99
N GLY A 79 -3.07 1.71 -4.96
CA GLY A 79 -2.19 0.96 -4.06
C GLY A 79 -1.17 1.84 -3.32
N GLY A 80 -1.53 3.10 -3.01
CA GLY A 80 -0.68 4.02 -2.25
C GLY A 80 0.06 5.09 -3.06
N TYR A 81 -0.20 5.21 -4.38
CA TYR A 81 0.48 6.17 -5.23
C TYR A 81 -0.44 7.23 -5.83
N LEU A 82 0.03 8.48 -5.86
CA LEU A 82 -0.66 9.63 -6.42
C LEU A 82 -0.08 10.03 -7.78
N PHE A 83 -0.75 9.58 -8.85
CA PHE A 83 -0.53 10.03 -10.22
C PHE A 83 -1.86 9.98 -10.97
N ASP A 84 -2.12 10.85 -11.93
CA ASP A 84 -3.28 10.81 -12.84
C ASP A 84 -2.92 11.33 -14.26
N ARG A 85 -3.90 11.51 -15.15
CA ARG A 85 -3.64 11.95 -16.55
C ARG A 85 -3.04 13.36 -16.67
N GLY A 86 -3.24 14.23 -15.68
CA GLY A 86 -2.76 15.61 -15.65
C GLY A 86 -1.64 15.84 -14.63
N TYR A 87 -1.36 14.86 -13.76
CA TYR A 87 -0.41 14.95 -12.67
C TYR A 87 0.47 13.70 -12.57
N LEU A 88 1.76 13.85 -12.83
CA LEU A 88 2.75 12.77 -12.84
C LEU A 88 2.37 11.58 -13.76
N HIS A 89 3.24 10.58 -13.81
CA HIS A 89 3.03 9.34 -14.56
C HIS A 89 3.58 8.18 -13.71
N PRO A 90 3.06 6.94 -13.78
CA PRO A 90 3.58 5.79 -13.03
C PRO A 90 5.11 5.65 -13.07
N GLY A 91 5.73 5.94 -14.21
CA GLY A 91 7.18 5.92 -14.39
C GLY A 91 7.97 6.91 -13.52
N PHE A 92 7.34 7.96 -12.98
CA PHE A 92 7.96 8.84 -11.98
C PHE A 92 8.31 8.08 -10.69
N TYR A 93 7.48 7.09 -10.34
CA TYR A 93 7.67 6.20 -9.20
C TYR A 93 8.39 4.90 -9.59
N ASN A 94 8.98 4.83 -10.78
CA ASN A 94 9.57 3.61 -11.35
C ASN A 94 8.59 2.42 -11.47
N LEU A 95 7.28 2.69 -11.53
CA LEU A 95 6.29 1.65 -11.79
C LEU A 95 6.25 1.35 -13.30
N ASN A 96 6.44 0.08 -13.66
CA ASN A 96 6.53 -0.39 -15.04
C ASN A 96 5.50 -1.46 -15.37
N PRO A 97 4.20 -1.12 -15.45
CA PRO A 97 3.12 -2.10 -15.56
C PRO A 97 3.13 -2.84 -16.90
N SER A 98 2.81 -4.13 -16.85
CA SER A 98 2.77 -5.01 -18.03
C SER A 98 1.42 -5.70 -18.16
N GLN A 99 0.81 -5.63 -19.36
CA GLN A 99 -0.39 -6.42 -19.69
C GLN A 99 -0.05 -7.82 -20.20
N ILE A 100 1.16 -8.01 -20.74
CA ILE A 100 1.56 -9.24 -21.43
C ILE A 100 2.25 -10.19 -20.45
N ASN A 101 3.18 -9.65 -19.67
CA ASN A 101 3.96 -10.39 -18.66
C ASN A 101 3.83 -9.70 -17.30
N PRO A 102 2.65 -9.77 -16.64
CA PRO A 102 2.44 -9.10 -15.36
C PRO A 102 3.32 -9.65 -14.23
N THR A 103 3.82 -10.88 -14.36
CA THR A 103 4.73 -11.54 -13.40
C THR A 103 6.18 -11.08 -13.51
N GLU A 104 6.56 -10.42 -14.61
CA GLU A 104 7.91 -9.86 -14.82
C GLU A 104 7.92 -8.34 -14.65
N SER A 105 6.94 -7.82 -13.91
CA SER A 105 6.73 -6.40 -13.65
C SER A 105 6.57 -6.16 -12.15
N ASN A 106 6.80 -4.91 -11.73
CA ASN A 106 6.54 -4.46 -10.36
C ASN A 106 5.14 -3.84 -10.17
N SER A 107 4.33 -3.79 -11.24
CA SER A 107 2.96 -3.26 -11.20
C SER A 107 2.10 -3.87 -12.30
N PHE A 108 0.79 -3.66 -12.22
CA PHE A 108 -0.17 -4.14 -13.23
C PHE A 108 -1.22 -3.09 -13.55
N TYR A 109 -1.92 -3.28 -14.66
CA TYR A 109 -3.09 -2.48 -15.01
C TYR A 109 -4.33 -3.09 -14.39
N PHE A 110 -4.97 -2.40 -13.45
CA PHE A 110 -6.10 -2.93 -12.65
C PHE A 110 -7.30 -3.42 -13.47
N MET A 111 -7.50 -2.88 -14.66
CA MET A 111 -8.46 -3.41 -15.62
C MET A 111 -7.86 -3.34 -17.02
N GLU A 112 -8.17 -4.32 -17.87
CA GLU A 112 -7.77 -4.33 -19.27
C GLU A 112 -8.27 -3.05 -19.97
N GLY A 113 -7.36 -2.34 -20.64
CA GLY A 113 -7.66 -1.06 -21.30
C GLY A 113 -7.84 0.13 -20.35
N SER A 114 -7.72 -0.03 -19.04
CA SER A 114 -7.67 1.09 -18.09
C SER A 114 -6.26 1.67 -17.97
N ASN A 115 -6.17 2.92 -17.51
CA ASN A 115 -4.91 3.57 -17.14
C ASN A 115 -4.66 3.54 -15.62
N ILE A 116 -5.37 2.66 -14.89
CA ILE A 116 -5.19 2.51 -13.45
C ILE A 116 -4.06 1.51 -13.24
N VAL A 117 -2.94 2.01 -12.74
CA VAL A 117 -1.77 1.20 -12.43
C VAL A 117 -1.78 0.93 -10.93
N VAL A 118 -1.58 -0.33 -10.55
CA VAL A 118 -1.50 -0.75 -9.15
C VAL A 118 -0.16 -1.46 -8.95
N PRO A 119 0.67 -1.02 -7.98
CA PRO A 119 1.94 -1.66 -7.66
C PRO A 119 1.75 -2.98 -6.93
N TYR A 120 2.72 -3.90 -7.06
CA TYR A 120 2.75 -5.07 -6.19
C TYR A 120 3.45 -4.74 -4.87
N TRP A 121 2.74 -4.90 -3.76
CA TRP A 121 3.34 -4.75 -2.43
C TRP A 121 4.27 -5.91 -2.07
N PHE A 122 4.10 -7.06 -2.72
CA PHE A 122 5.02 -8.19 -2.65
C PHE A 122 5.03 -8.89 -4.01
N HIS A 123 6.22 -9.04 -4.61
CA HIS A 123 6.37 -9.74 -5.88
C HIS A 123 7.79 -10.28 -6.06
N GLN A 124 7.94 -11.25 -6.97
CA GLN A 124 9.24 -11.66 -7.44
C GLN A 124 9.82 -10.58 -8.38
N SER A 125 11.05 -10.13 -8.12
CA SER A 125 11.71 -9.06 -8.86
C SER A 125 12.76 -9.53 -9.85
N ASN A 126 13.13 -10.80 -9.81
CA ASN A 126 13.97 -11.44 -10.82
C ASN A 126 13.16 -12.35 -11.75
N SER A 127 13.76 -12.72 -12.88
CA SER A 127 13.10 -13.57 -13.87
C SER A 127 12.71 -14.93 -13.32
N ASN A 128 11.57 -15.46 -13.77
CA ASN A 128 11.07 -16.80 -13.43
C ASN A 128 12.02 -17.94 -13.86
N PHE A 129 13.04 -17.66 -14.67
CA PHE A 129 14.04 -18.65 -15.09
C PHE A 129 15.25 -18.74 -14.14
N GLU A 130 15.35 -17.88 -13.14
CA GLU A 130 16.42 -17.91 -12.15
C GLU A 130 16.20 -19.03 -11.13
N SER A 131 17.28 -19.67 -10.68
CA SER A 131 17.21 -20.82 -9.75
C SER A 131 16.87 -20.43 -8.30
N VAL A 132 16.92 -19.14 -7.98
CA VAL A 132 16.60 -18.59 -6.66
C VAL A 132 15.69 -17.39 -6.87
N ALA A 133 14.48 -17.44 -6.33
CA ALA A 133 13.55 -16.31 -6.37
C ALA A 133 14.05 -15.17 -5.47
N THR A 134 14.04 -13.96 -6.00
CA THR A 134 14.31 -12.72 -5.26
C THR A 134 13.02 -11.92 -5.21
N PHE A 135 12.66 -11.45 -4.01
CA PHE A 135 11.41 -10.72 -3.80
C PHE A 135 11.68 -9.24 -3.54
N SER A 136 10.70 -8.41 -3.88
CA SER A 136 10.72 -6.97 -3.64
C SER A 136 9.32 -6.45 -3.33
N SER A 137 9.26 -5.18 -2.93
CA SER A 137 8.04 -4.52 -2.49
C SER A 137 8.00 -3.10 -3.06
N GLU A 138 6.90 -2.75 -3.69
CA GLU A 138 6.58 -1.38 -4.10
C GLU A 138 5.59 -0.74 -3.11
N LYS A 139 5.56 -1.21 -1.85
CA LYS A 139 4.73 -0.58 -0.80
C LYS A 139 5.37 0.76 -0.39
N PRO A 140 4.69 1.90 -0.59
CA PRO A 140 5.23 3.20 -0.20
C PRO A 140 5.16 3.37 1.33
N GLN A 141 6.08 4.15 1.90
CA GLN A 141 6.00 4.50 3.31
C GLN A 141 4.76 5.35 3.59
N LEU A 142 4.00 5.03 4.64
CA LEU A 142 2.81 5.81 4.99
C LEU A 142 3.19 7.22 5.47
N LYS A 143 4.19 7.29 6.37
CA LYS A 143 4.61 8.51 7.07
C LYS A 143 5.92 9.02 6.51
N SER A 144 6.06 10.33 6.48
CA SER A 144 7.33 11.00 6.19
C SER A 144 8.22 11.03 7.44
N ASP A 145 9.54 10.96 7.22
CA ASP A 145 10.55 11.24 8.26
C ASP A 145 10.74 12.75 8.50
N TYR A 146 10.11 13.60 7.68
CA TYR A 146 10.20 15.06 7.74
C TYR A 146 8.88 15.67 8.22
N ASN A 147 9.00 16.77 8.97
CA ASN A 147 7.85 17.36 9.65
C ASN A 147 7.09 18.36 8.77
N THR A 148 7.72 18.94 7.75
CA THR A 148 7.09 19.98 6.91
C THR A 148 7.04 19.60 5.44
N GLY A 149 6.01 20.05 4.73
CA GLY A 149 5.87 19.87 3.28
C GLY A 149 7.04 20.45 2.48
N LEU A 150 7.61 21.56 2.94
CA LEU A 150 8.77 22.18 2.29
C LEU A 150 10.01 21.28 2.37
N GLU A 151 10.29 20.68 3.53
CA GLU A 151 11.38 19.73 3.68
C GLU A 151 11.16 18.48 2.83
N ARG A 152 9.94 17.93 2.82
CA ARG A 152 9.55 16.77 2.00
C ARG A 152 9.83 17.02 0.52
N LEU A 153 9.42 18.18 0.01
CA LEU A 153 9.68 18.59 -1.37
C LEU A 153 11.18 18.69 -1.67
N GLN A 154 11.96 19.35 -0.81
CA GLN A 154 13.40 19.51 -0.98
C GLN A 154 14.16 18.18 -0.96
N ARG A 155 13.70 17.24 -0.14
CA ARG A 155 14.29 15.91 0.03
C ARG A 155 13.76 14.87 -0.96
N ARG A 156 12.76 15.23 -1.77
CA ARG A 156 12.08 14.33 -2.72
C ARG A 156 11.51 13.10 -2.02
N ASP A 157 10.89 13.34 -0.87
CA ASP A 157 10.17 12.31 -0.12
C ASP A 157 9.02 11.73 -0.98
N GLN A 158 8.86 10.41 -0.94
CA GLN A 158 7.85 9.66 -1.69
C GLN A 158 6.84 8.93 -0.78
N SER A 159 6.87 9.19 0.52
CA SER A 159 5.84 8.72 1.45
C SER A 159 4.45 9.22 1.04
N ILE A 160 3.41 8.51 1.47
CA ILE A 160 2.01 8.86 1.21
C ILE A 160 1.71 10.30 1.67
N GLU A 161 2.18 10.71 2.86
CA GLU A 161 2.06 12.09 3.35
C GLU A 161 2.68 13.10 2.35
N ALA A 162 3.90 12.86 1.87
CA ALA A 162 4.57 13.74 0.92
C ALA A 162 3.90 13.74 -0.47
N GLN A 163 3.36 12.61 -0.90
CA GLN A 163 2.61 12.52 -2.15
C GLN A 163 1.33 13.36 -2.10
N ILE A 164 0.60 13.35 -0.98
CA ILE A 164 -0.59 14.20 -0.79
C ILE A 164 -0.18 15.68 -0.78
N ASP A 165 0.92 16.05 -0.11
CA ASP A 165 1.42 17.43 -0.12
C ASP A 165 1.63 17.94 -1.56
N ASN A 166 2.33 17.15 -2.37
CA ASN A 166 2.64 17.51 -3.74
C ASN A 166 1.40 17.57 -4.63
N TYR A 167 0.42 16.68 -4.41
CA TYR A 167 -0.84 16.67 -5.15
C TYR A 167 -1.67 17.92 -4.83
N VAL A 168 -1.79 18.24 -3.54
CA VAL A 168 -2.55 19.39 -3.07
C VAL A 168 -1.92 20.69 -3.58
N ASN A 169 -0.59 20.85 -3.45
CA ASN A 169 0.12 22.03 -3.94
C ASN A 169 -0.09 22.26 -5.46
N PHE A 170 -0.17 21.19 -6.24
CA PHE A 170 -0.34 21.27 -7.70
C PHE A 170 -1.78 21.64 -8.11
N HIS A 171 -2.78 21.10 -7.42
CA HIS A 171 -4.19 21.26 -7.81
C HIS A 171 -4.89 22.44 -7.12
N LEU A 172 -4.39 22.89 -5.96
CA LEU A 172 -5.04 23.93 -5.17
C LEU A 172 -5.15 25.26 -5.91
N ASP A 173 -4.11 25.67 -6.65
CA ASP A 173 -4.12 26.91 -7.45
C ASP A 173 -5.29 26.93 -8.45
N LYS A 174 -5.49 25.81 -9.16
CA LYS A 174 -6.59 25.66 -10.11
C LYS A 174 -7.96 25.73 -9.43
N CYS A 175 -8.09 25.18 -8.23
CA CYS A 175 -9.34 25.25 -7.46
C CYS A 175 -9.63 26.68 -7.03
N LEU A 176 -8.64 27.37 -6.45
CA LEU A 176 -8.79 28.74 -5.97
C LEU A 176 -9.15 29.71 -7.10
N SER A 177 -8.72 29.42 -8.33
CA SER A 177 -9.07 30.19 -9.53
C SER A 177 -8.73 31.68 -9.38
N ASP A 178 -7.59 31.97 -8.74
CA ASP A 178 -7.15 33.33 -8.42
C ASP A 178 -8.25 34.18 -7.75
N PHE A 179 -9.11 33.55 -6.94
CA PHE A 179 -10.21 34.18 -6.20
C PHE A 179 -11.15 35.05 -7.07
N GLN A 180 -11.35 34.68 -8.33
CA GLN A 180 -12.14 35.47 -9.28
C GLN A 180 -13.54 35.84 -8.76
N ILE A 181 -14.21 34.90 -8.07
CA ILE A 181 -15.54 35.12 -7.51
C ILE A 181 -15.58 36.28 -6.50
N PHE A 182 -14.57 36.40 -5.65
CA PHE A 182 -14.51 37.47 -4.64
C PHE A 182 -14.04 38.80 -5.23
N LYS A 183 -13.21 38.76 -6.28
CA LYS A 183 -12.85 39.96 -7.06
C LYS A 183 -14.08 40.60 -7.71
N GLU A 184 -15.03 39.80 -8.17
CA GLU A 184 -16.31 40.29 -8.71
C GLU A 184 -17.24 40.90 -7.65
N GLU A 185 -17.09 40.47 -6.38
CA GLU A 185 -17.84 41.00 -5.23
C GLU A 185 -17.19 42.23 -4.57
N GLY A 186 -16.05 42.69 -5.08
CA GLY A 186 -15.37 43.91 -4.62
C GLY A 186 -14.24 43.68 -3.62
N PHE A 187 -13.89 42.43 -3.31
CA PHE A 187 -12.71 42.11 -2.52
C PHE A 187 -11.45 42.11 -3.38
N ASN A 188 -10.33 42.55 -2.80
CA ASN A 188 -9.02 42.39 -3.41
C ASN A 188 -8.20 41.40 -2.57
N VAL A 189 -7.93 40.23 -3.17
CA VAL A 189 -7.14 39.15 -2.59
C VAL A 189 -5.79 39.12 -3.29
N SER A 190 -4.71 39.21 -2.50
CA SER A 190 -3.33 39.12 -2.99
C SER A 190 -2.54 38.16 -2.13
N SER A 191 -1.59 37.43 -2.74
CA SER A 191 -0.73 36.48 -2.03
C SER A 191 0.73 36.94 -2.05
N GLU A 192 1.45 36.71 -0.96
CA GLU A 192 2.90 36.97 -0.91
C GLU A 192 3.70 35.85 -1.63
N THR A 193 3.07 34.69 -1.83
CA THR A 193 3.64 33.51 -2.48
C THR A 193 2.82 33.09 -3.68
N ASN A 194 3.49 32.62 -4.73
CA ASN A 194 2.80 32.09 -5.92
C ASN A 194 2.27 30.66 -5.75
N ILE A 195 2.76 29.91 -4.76
CA ILE A 195 2.39 28.50 -4.56
C ILE A 195 2.16 28.27 -3.07
N PRO A 196 1.00 27.72 -2.66
CA PRO A 196 0.76 27.32 -1.27
C PRO A 196 1.69 26.16 -0.88
N THR A 197 1.93 25.99 0.43
CA THR A 197 2.68 24.84 0.96
C THR A 197 1.78 23.97 1.83
N ALA A 198 1.44 22.79 1.32
CA ALA A 198 0.72 21.75 2.04
C ALA A 198 1.66 20.90 2.90
N THR A 199 1.21 20.55 4.10
CA THR A 199 1.83 19.59 5.02
C THR A 199 0.75 18.65 5.55
N THR A 200 0.88 17.38 5.20
CA THR A 200 -0.12 16.34 5.47
C THR A 200 0.36 15.43 6.60
N TYR A 201 -0.57 15.03 7.47
CA TYR A 201 -0.35 13.97 8.44
C TYR A 201 -1.46 12.93 8.35
N VAL A 202 -1.07 11.66 8.26
CA VAL A 202 -2.02 10.56 8.37
C VAL A 202 -2.19 10.23 9.86
N LEU A 203 -3.42 10.42 10.36
CA LEU A 203 -3.84 10.14 11.73
C LEU A 203 -4.67 8.85 11.79
N ASP A 204 -5.11 8.45 12.98
CA ASP A 204 -5.87 7.21 13.18
C ASP A 204 -7.29 7.26 12.56
N ASP A 205 -7.94 8.43 12.63
CA ASP A 205 -9.33 8.62 12.20
C ASP A 205 -9.48 9.68 11.08
N GLY A 206 -8.38 10.12 10.49
CA GLY A 206 -8.43 11.09 9.39
C GLY A 206 -7.08 11.43 8.79
N VAL A 207 -7.12 12.17 7.69
CA VAL A 207 -5.94 12.75 7.04
C VAL A 207 -6.00 14.25 7.26
N GLN A 208 -5.06 14.75 8.05
CA GLN A 208 -4.91 16.17 8.34
C GLN A 208 -4.11 16.83 7.23
N ILE A 209 -4.64 17.89 6.62
CA ILE A 209 -3.93 18.66 5.59
C ILE A 209 -3.85 20.11 6.06
N GLN A 210 -2.63 20.56 6.38
CA GLN A 210 -2.33 21.92 6.77
C GLN A 210 -1.76 22.68 5.57
N ILE A 211 -2.31 23.84 5.26
CA ILE A 211 -1.83 24.73 4.20
C ILE A 211 -1.26 26.00 4.82
N TYR A 212 -0.04 26.34 4.44
CA TYR A 212 0.52 27.66 4.60
C TYR A 212 0.40 28.42 3.27
N TYR A 213 -0.46 29.44 3.25
CA TYR A 213 -0.71 30.29 2.09
C TYR A 213 -0.99 31.73 2.52
N PRO A 214 0.05 32.56 2.70
CA PRO A 214 -0.10 33.94 3.18
C PRO A 214 -0.83 34.79 2.14
N ILE A 215 -2.10 35.09 2.42
CA ILE A 215 -2.94 36.00 1.64
C ILE A 215 -3.32 37.23 2.45
N GLU A 216 -3.31 38.37 1.78
CA GLU A 216 -3.84 39.63 2.26
C GLU A 216 -5.15 39.91 1.50
N VAL A 217 -6.22 40.01 2.27
CA VAL A 217 -7.57 40.31 1.79
C VAL A 217 -7.92 41.72 2.21
N SER A 218 -8.45 42.50 1.27
CA SER A 218 -8.89 43.86 1.50
C SER A 218 -10.28 44.11 0.94
N SER A 219 -11.09 44.85 1.69
CA SER A 219 -12.34 45.48 1.24
C SER A 219 -12.17 47.00 1.21
N GLU A 220 -13.25 47.76 1.01
CA GLU A 220 -13.19 49.23 1.10
C GLU A 220 -12.85 49.71 2.53
N ASP A 221 -13.27 48.98 3.57
CA ASP A 221 -13.24 49.42 4.96
C ASP A 221 -12.19 48.70 5.82
N SER A 222 -11.74 47.51 5.42
CA SER A 222 -10.89 46.67 6.25
C SER A 222 -9.84 45.89 5.44
N VAL A 223 -8.76 45.52 6.12
CA VAL A 223 -7.68 44.67 5.59
C VAL A 223 -7.37 43.61 6.61
N GLN A 224 -7.25 42.36 6.16
CA GLN A 224 -6.87 41.24 7.00
C GLN A 224 -5.85 40.34 6.30
N LYS A 225 -4.85 39.88 7.07
CA LYS A 225 -3.96 38.80 6.67
C LYS A 225 -4.43 37.48 7.26
N MET A 226 -4.29 36.43 6.47
CA MET A 226 -4.48 35.04 6.89
C MET A 226 -3.44 34.18 6.16
N GLU A 227 -2.82 33.28 6.89
CA GLU A 227 -1.67 32.49 6.47
C GLU A 227 -1.94 30.99 6.60
N ASN A 228 -2.68 30.59 7.64
CA ASN A 228 -2.87 29.18 7.98
C ASN A 228 -4.31 28.72 7.70
N PHE A 229 -4.41 27.69 6.88
CA PHE A 229 -5.66 26.98 6.58
C PHE A 229 -5.47 25.50 6.85
N GLY A 230 -6.53 24.81 7.21
CA GLY A 230 -6.41 23.39 7.51
C GLY A 230 -7.74 22.68 7.39
N VAL A 231 -7.67 21.42 6.95
CA VAL A 231 -8.82 20.51 6.87
C VAL A 231 -8.45 19.16 7.47
N LEU A 232 -9.45 18.45 7.98
CA LEU A 232 -9.34 17.05 8.38
C LEU A 232 -10.27 16.21 7.50
N VAL A 233 -9.69 15.45 6.58
CA VAL A 233 -10.46 14.53 5.72
C VAL A 233 -10.79 13.27 6.55
N PRO A 234 -12.08 12.95 6.81
CA PRO A 234 -12.48 11.92 7.76
C PRO A 234 -12.40 10.50 7.17
N VAL A 235 -11.17 10.07 6.85
CA VAL A 235 -10.86 8.76 6.25
C VAL A 235 -9.91 7.96 7.12
N ARG A 236 -10.21 6.66 7.30
CA ARG A 236 -9.39 5.72 8.08
C ARG A 236 -8.18 5.18 7.28
N LEU A 237 -7.45 6.06 6.59
CA LEU A 237 -6.38 5.69 5.66
C LEU A 237 -5.28 4.86 6.35
N LYS A 238 -4.87 5.24 7.56
CA LYS A 238 -3.88 4.50 8.34
C LYS A 238 -4.31 3.05 8.55
N LYS A 239 -5.53 2.83 9.05
CA LYS A 239 -6.07 1.51 9.37
C LYS A 239 -6.16 0.63 8.12
N MET A 240 -6.59 1.20 6.99
CA MET A 240 -6.63 0.47 5.70
C MET A 240 -5.25 0.09 5.19
N TYR A 241 -4.27 1.00 5.30
CA TYR A 241 -2.89 0.74 4.93
C TYR A 241 -2.28 -0.38 5.80
N GLU A 242 -2.48 -0.32 7.11
CA GLU A 242 -1.98 -1.31 8.07
C GLU A 242 -2.62 -2.69 7.87
N LEU A 243 -3.92 -2.75 7.55
CA LEU A 243 -4.60 -3.99 7.17
C LEU A 243 -4.01 -4.61 5.89
N ALA A 244 -3.79 -3.80 4.85
CA ALA A 244 -3.15 -4.28 3.61
C ALA A 244 -1.71 -4.76 3.87
N GLU A 245 -0.97 -4.07 4.73
CA GLU A 245 0.38 -4.44 5.16
C GLU A 245 0.37 -5.77 5.91
N PHE A 246 -0.59 -5.96 6.82
CA PHE A 246 -0.78 -7.20 7.55
C PHE A 246 -1.05 -8.37 6.62
N ILE A 247 -2.01 -8.26 5.70
CA ILE A 247 -2.35 -9.34 4.75
C ILE A 247 -1.13 -9.68 3.88
N THR A 248 -0.42 -8.66 3.40
CA THR A 248 0.81 -8.85 2.61
C THR A 248 1.88 -9.56 3.43
N ARG A 249 2.09 -9.17 4.69
CA ARG A 249 3.05 -9.84 5.59
C ARG A 249 2.65 -11.29 5.85
N MET A 250 1.36 -11.56 6.05
CA MET A 250 0.87 -12.93 6.22
C MET A 250 1.18 -13.80 5.01
N GLU A 251 1.08 -13.23 3.81
CA GLU A 251 1.48 -13.94 2.59
C GLU A 251 2.99 -14.23 2.58
N VAL A 252 3.82 -13.22 2.87
CA VAL A 252 5.30 -13.39 2.93
C VAL A 252 5.71 -14.47 3.94
N GLU A 253 5.05 -14.53 5.10
CA GLU A 253 5.41 -15.44 6.18
C GLU A 253 4.86 -16.86 5.98
N ASN A 254 3.69 -17.00 5.34
CA ASN A 254 2.96 -18.27 5.30
C ASN A 254 2.78 -18.86 3.89
N ASN A 255 3.02 -18.09 2.83
CA ASN A 255 2.84 -18.49 1.42
C ASN A 255 1.45 -19.12 1.22
N PHE A 256 0.41 -18.41 1.67
CA PHE A 256 -0.93 -18.99 1.72
C PHE A 256 -1.53 -19.06 0.32
N LEU A 257 -1.15 -18.17 -0.61
CA LEU A 257 -1.58 -18.27 -2.01
C LEU A 257 -0.98 -19.52 -2.66
N GLU A 258 0.32 -19.79 -2.51
CA GLU A 258 0.98 -20.98 -3.05
C GLU A 258 0.44 -22.26 -2.42
N THR A 259 0.27 -22.26 -1.09
CA THR A 259 -0.28 -23.41 -0.36
C THR A 259 -1.69 -23.74 -0.85
N ASN A 260 -2.53 -22.72 -1.07
CA ASN A 260 -3.87 -22.91 -1.60
C ASN A 260 -3.86 -23.40 -3.05
N MET A 261 -2.98 -22.87 -3.89
CA MET A 261 -2.81 -23.34 -5.26
C MET A 261 -2.40 -24.82 -5.32
N ILE A 262 -1.43 -25.23 -4.50
CA ILE A 262 -0.99 -26.63 -4.40
C ILE A 262 -2.14 -27.52 -3.92
N ASN A 263 -2.91 -27.11 -2.92
CA ASN A 263 -4.06 -27.87 -2.42
C ASN A 263 -5.12 -28.06 -3.51
N LEU A 264 -5.42 -27.01 -4.28
CA LEU A 264 -6.34 -27.06 -5.40
C LEU A 264 -5.84 -28.00 -6.51
N LEU A 265 -4.56 -27.94 -6.86
CA LEU A 265 -3.95 -28.86 -7.83
C LEU A 265 -4.08 -30.32 -7.37
N ILE A 266 -3.65 -30.63 -6.14
CA ILE A 266 -3.68 -31.99 -5.59
C ILE A 266 -5.10 -32.54 -5.61
N MET A 267 -6.08 -31.78 -5.15
CA MET A 267 -7.48 -32.21 -5.11
C MET A 267 -8.10 -32.51 -6.47
N ASN A 268 -7.63 -31.83 -7.52
CA ASN A 268 -8.16 -31.99 -8.87
C ASN A 268 -7.25 -32.89 -9.72
N SER A 269 -6.23 -33.53 -9.12
CA SER A 269 -5.27 -34.40 -9.78
C SER A 269 -5.53 -35.88 -9.51
N MET A 270 -5.39 -36.72 -10.53
CA MET A 270 -5.50 -38.18 -10.44
C MET A 270 -5.00 -38.81 -11.76
N VAL A 271 -4.61 -40.09 -11.74
CA VAL A 271 -4.42 -40.87 -12.98
C VAL A 271 -5.74 -40.96 -13.76
N GLY A 272 -5.80 -40.23 -14.87
CA GLY A 272 -6.96 -40.16 -15.75
C GLY A 272 -6.95 -38.89 -16.60
N SER A 273 -7.32 -38.98 -17.87
CA SER A 273 -7.24 -37.85 -18.82
C SER A 273 -8.19 -36.68 -18.51
N LYS A 274 -9.09 -36.83 -17.54
CA LYS A 274 -10.05 -35.80 -17.11
C LYS A 274 -9.56 -34.98 -15.90
N TYR A 275 -8.48 -35.40 -15.27
CA TYR A 275 -7.94 -34.77 -14.07
C TYR A 275 -6.63 -34.07 -14.41
N PHE A 276 -6.14 -33.22 -13.50
CA PHE A 276 -4.77 -32.74 -13.61
C PHE A 276 -3.78 -33.91 -13.52
N PRO A 277 -2.63 -33.83 -14.23
CA PRO A 277 -1.51 -34.71 -13.97
C PRO A 277 -1.19 -34.73 -12.46
N PRO A 278 -1.07 -35.90 -11.83
CA PRO A 278 -0.77 -35.95 -10.41
C PRO A 278 0.67 -35.48 -10.15
N ILE A 279 0.86 -34.75 -9.04
CA ILE A 279 2.19 -34.35 -8.57
C ILE A 279 3.05 -35.59 -8.32
N ASN A 280 2.47 -36.60 -7.69
CA ASN A 280 3.06 -37.93 -7.53
C ASN A 280 1.95 -38.99 -7.51
N ASP A 281 2.04 -40.00 -8.37
CA ASP A 281 1.14 -41.16 -8.35
C ASP A 281 1.79 -42.38 -9.01
N PHE A 282 1.18 -43.54 -8.84
CA PHE A 282 1.68 -44.80 -9.33
C PHE A 282 0.55 -45.70 -9.85
N ALA A 283 0.71 -46.28 -11.03
CA ALA A 283 -0.24 -47.24 -11.59
C ALA A 283 0.46 -48.57 -11.97
N PHE A 284 -0.08 -49.70 -11.50
CA PHE A 284 0.36 -51.05 -11.88
C PHE A 284 -0.26 -51.47 -13.22
N GLU A 285 0.06 -50.75 -14.29
CA GLU A 285 -0.49 -50.99 -15.62
C GLU A 285 0.61 -51.08 -16.69
N VAL A 286 0.45 -52.04 -17.61
CA VAL A 286 1.34 -52.19 -18.77
C VAL A 286 0.79 -51.35 -19.92
N GLY A 287 1.55 -50.33 -20.34
CA GLY A 287 1.14 -49.44 -21.44
C GLY A 287 1.83 -48.09 -21.39
N PRO A 288 1.50 -47.17 -22.31
CA PRO A 288 2.12 -45.84 -22.40
C PRO A 288 1.70 -44.86 -21.30
N GLY A 289 0.74 -45.25 -20.45
CA GLY A 289 0.14 -44.41 -19.40
C GLY A 289 -0.73 -43.26 -19.90
N ASN A 290 -1.35 -42.56 -18.95
CA ASN A 290 -2.10 -41.34 -19.21
C ASN A 290 -1.15 -40.22 -19.64
N ARG A 291 -1.63 -39.37 -20.55
CA ARG A 291 -0.89 -38.21 -21.05
C ARG A 291 -1.76 -36.99 -21.07
N TRP A 292 -1.14 -35.82 -20.91
CA TRP A 292 -1.82 -34.53 -20.91
C TRP A 292 -1.08 -33.57 -21.83
N GLN A 293 -1.83 -32.73 -22.55
CA GLN A 293 -1.25 -31.64 -23.32
C GLN A 293 -0.95 -30.47 -22.39
N VAL A 294 0.24 -29.90 -22.51
CA VAL A 294 0.68 -28.76 -21.68
C VAL A 294 -0.27 -27.56 -21.82
N SER A 295 -0.79 -27.30 -23.03
CA SER A 295 -1.75 -26.21 -23.27
C SER A 295 -3.05 -26.38 -22.50
N ASP A 296 -3.56 -27.61 -22.43
CA ASP A 296 -4.84 -27.91 -21.76
C ASP A 296 -4.68 -27.78 -20.25
N VAL A 297 -3.53 -28.25 -19.72
CA VAL A 297 -3.21 -28.11 -18.30
C VAL A 297 -3.04 -26.64 -17.92
N LYS A 298 -2.38 -25.82 -18.76
CA LYS A 298 -2.25 -24.38 -18.55
C LYS A 298 -3.62 -23.69 -18.43
N GLU A 299 -4.55 -24.01 -19.33
CA GLU A 299 -5.89 -23.44 -19.30
C GLU A 299 -6.70 -23.92 -18.10
N ASN A 300 -6.59 -25.20 -17.74
CA ASN A 300 -7.25 -25.72 -16.53
C ASN A 300 -6.70 -25.04 -15.27
N VAL A 301 -5.38 -24.76 -15.19
CA VAL A 301 -4.78 -24.00 -14.08
C VAL A 301 -5.37 -22.59 -13.97
N ARG A 302 -5.60 -21.91 -15.10
CA ARG A 302 -6.29 -20.61 -15.11
C ARG A 302 -7.66 -20.69 -14.44
N GLN A 303 -8.40 -21.78 -14.67
CA GLN A 303 -9.69 -22.01 -14.02
C GLN A 303 -9.56 -22.20 -12.50
N LEU A 304 -8.45 -22.75 -12.02
CA LEU A 304 -8.17 -22.86 -10.58
C LEU A 304 -7.90 -21.50 -9.93
N LEU A 305 -7.26 -20.57 -10.64
CA LEU A 305 -6.98 -19.22 -10.11
C LEU A 305 -8.26 -18.46 -9.76
N TYR A 306 -9.40 -18.75 -10.40
CA TYR A 306 -10.70 -18.17 -10.01
C TYR A 306 -11.21 -18.61 -8.64
N PHE A 307 -10.61 -19.63 -8.02
CA PHE A 307 -10.94 -20.03 -6.65
C PHE A 307 -10.24 -19.14 -5.60
N THR A 308 -9.36 -18.21 -5.98
CA THR A 308 -8.81 -17.20 -5.05
C THR A 308 -9.91 -16.40 -4.36
N LYS A 309 -11.05 -16.17 -5.03
CA LYS A 309 -12.25 -15.53 -4.43
C LYS A 309 -12.88 -16.27 -3.25
N MET A 310 -12.47 -17.52 -3.01
CA MET A 310 -12.90 -18.29 -1.84
C MET A 310 -12.02 -18.02 -0.63
N LEU A 311 -10.88 -17.34 -0.81
CA LEU A 311 -10.05 -16.88 0.30
C LEU A 311 -10.84 -15.88 1.15
N GLN A 312 -10.71 -16.01 2.47
CA GLN A 312 -11.39 -15.15 3.43
C GLN A 312 -10.45 -14.79 4.57
N VAL A 313 -10.64 -13.60 5.14
CA VAL A 313 -9.96 -13.19 6.37
C VAL A 313 -10.93 -13.39 7.54
N GLN A 314 -10.51 -14.15 8.54
CA GLN A 314 -11.33 -14.38 9.72
C GLN A 314 -11.61 -13.05 10.45
N GLY A 315 -12.88 -12.78 10.73
CA GLY A 315 -13.31 -11.57 11.43
C GLY A 315 -13.66 -10.38 10.53
N ALA A 316 -13.35 -10.44 9.24
CA ALA A 316 -13.78 -9.44 8.26
C ALA A 316 -15.32 -9.33 8.20
N GLN A 317 -15.86 -8.19 7.77
CA GLN A 317 -17.31 -7.97 7.69
C GLN A 317 -18.00 -8.96 6.74
N ASN A 318 -17.36 -9.28 5.61
CA ASN A 318 -17.82 -10.25 4.62
C ASN A 318 -17.43 -11.71 4.95
N PHE A 319 -16.83 -11.99 6.11
CA PHE A 319 -16.44 -13.35 6.49
C PHE A 319 -17.66 -14.27 6.61
N LYS A 320 -17.65 -15.37 5.86
CA LYS A 320 -18.70 -16.38 5.91
C LYS A 320 -18.11 -17.76 5.67
N GLN A 321 -17.86 -18.47 6.77
CA GLN A 321 -17.36 -19.83 6.73
C GLN A 321 -18.26 -20.73 5.87
N VAL A 322 -17.62 -21.49 4.97
CA VAL A 322 -18.29 -22.47 4.13
C VAL A 322 -18.38 -23.79 4.90
N GLU A 323 -19.60 -24.22 5.22
CA GLU A 323 -19.86 -25.53 5.81
C GLU A 323 -20.46 -26.48 4.77
N LEU A 324 -19.79 -27.60 4.52
CA LEU A 324 -20.26 -28.63 3.62
C LEU A 324 -21.09 -29.68 4.36
N GLU A 325 -22.15 -30.15 3.73
CA GLU A 325 -22.91 -31.30 4.20
C GLU A 325 -22.11 -32.61 4.05
N PRO A 326 -22.12 -33.53 5.05
CA PRO A 326 -21.36 -34.78 5.03
C PRO A 326 -22.00 -35.85 4.14
N VAL A 327 -21.99 -35.60 2.82
CA VAL A 327 -22.66 -36.44 1.82
C VAL A 327 -21.86 -37.67 1.38
N ASP A 328 -20.53 -37.68 1.56
CA ASP A 328 -19.65 -38.80 1.17
C ASP A 328 -18.35 -38.83 2.01
N TYR A 329 -17.48 -39.80 1.73
CA TYR A 329 -16.20 -39.99 2.44
C TYR A 329 -15.16 -38.88 2.16
N ALA A 330 -15.28 -38.18 1.02
CA ALA A 330 -14.39 -37.11 0.62
C ALA A 330 -14.81 -35.75 1.21
N HIS A 331 -15.98 -35.67 1.86
CA HIS A 331 -16.47 -34.49 2.60
C HIS A 331 -15.40 -33.85 3.46
N ARG A 332 -14.72 -34.63 4.31
CA ARG A 332 -13.72 -34.10 5.24
C ARG A 332 -12.54 -33.45 4.53
N THR A 333 -12.12 -34.01 3.40
CA THR A 333 -11.05 -33.45 2.58
C THR A 333 -11.51 -32.15 1.94
N ARG A 334 -12.71 -32.13 1.36
CA ARG A 334 -13.27 -30.91 0.76
C ARG A 334 -13.47 -29.80 1.79
N GLN A 335 -13.96 -30.13 2.99
CA GLN A 335 -14.14 -29.16 4.07
C GLN A 335 -12.79 -28.53 4.45
N LYS A 336 -11.74 -29.34 4.63
CA LYS A 336 -10.39 -28.84 4.94
C LYS A 336 -9.84 -27.88 3.89
N THR A 337 -10.19 -28.05 2.63
CA THR A 337 -9.75 -27.13 1.58
C THR A 337 -10.40 -25.77 1.71
N TYR A 338 -11.70 -25.72 2.03
CA TYR A 338 -12.35 -24.46 2.37
C TYR A 338 -11.77 -23.86 3.66
N ASP A 339 -11.52 -24.68 4.68
CA ASP A 339 -10.91 -24.21 5.93
C ASP A 339 -9.50 -23.63 5.70
N ASN A 340 -8.71 -24.22 4.80
CA ASN A 340 -7.37 -23.72 4.42
C ASN A 340 -7.41 -22.40 3.63
N MET A 341 -8.56 -22.02 3.08
CA MET A 341 -8.77 -20.73 2.42
C MET A 341 -9.11 -19.62 3.42
N ILE A 342 -9.15 -19.92 4.72
CA ILE A 342 -9.37 -18.92 5.77
C ILE A 342 -8.01 -18.49 6.32
N LEU A 343 -7.72 -17.19 6.23
CA LEU A 343 -6.59 -16.57 6.91
C LEU A 343 -6.98 -16.28 8.38
N PRO A 344 -6.42 -17.00 9.36
CA PRO A 344 -6.74 -16.76 10.77
C PRO A 344 -6.04 -15.49 11.26
N VAL A 345 -6.76 -14.62 11.97
CA VAL A 345 -6.21 -13.39 12.57
C VAL A 345 -6.19 -13.44 14.10
N VAL A 346 -6.94 -14.35 14.72
CA VAL A 346 -7.41 -14.22 16.12
C VAL A 346 -6.46 -14.77 17.19
N ASP A 347 -5.31 -15.36 16.85
CA ASP A 347 -4.52 -16.16 17.82
C ASP A 347 -3.16 -15.57 18.28
N LEU A 348 -2.89 -14.27 18.08
CA LEU A 348 -1.60 -13.66 18.45
C LEU A 348 -1.79 -12.40 19.32
N TYR A 349 -1.28 -12.43 20.54
CA TYR A 349 -1.37 -11.31 21.50
C TYR A 349 -0.31 -10.23 21.21
N SER A 350 -0.52 -9.36 20.22
CA SER A 350 0.29 -8.15 20.00
C SER A 350 -0.58 -6.90 19.97
N GLU A 351 -0.03 -5.74 20.35
CA GLU A 351 -0.72 -4.43 20.28
C GLU A 351 -1.19 -4.11 18.85
N GLU A 352 -0.45 -4.56 17.84
CA GLU A 352 -0.76 -4.40 16.41
C GLU A 352 -2.06 -5.13 16.00
N LEU A 353 -2.44 -6.21 16.70
CA LEU A 353 -3.66 -6.96 16.43
C LEU A 353 -4.90 -6.43 17.16
N ILE A 354 -4.72 -5.61 18.20
CA ILE A 354 -5.84 -4.94 18.89
C ILE A 354 -6.54 -3.98 17.92
N ASP A 355 -5.77 -3.20 17.15
CA ASP A 355 -6.33 -2.31 16.12
C ASP A 355 -7.02 -3.12 15.01
N MET A 356 -6.50 -4.31 14.69
CA MET A 356 -7.08 -5.21 13.70
C MET A 356 -8.42 -5.80 14.14
N GLU A 357 -8.57 -6.20 15.41
CA GLU A 357 -9.87 -6.66 15.96
C GLU A 357 -10.95 -5.58 15.84
N THR A 358 -10.57 -4.29 15.89
CA THR A 358 -11.52 -3.19 15.73
C THR A 358 -11.87 -2.88 14.28
N ILE A 359 -10.91 -3.00 13.35
CA ILE A 359 -11.14 -2.67 11.93
C ILE A 359 -11.87 -3.78 11.17
N LEU A 360 -11.53 -5.05 11.43
CA LEU A 360 -12.00 -6.19 10.64
C LEU A 360 -13.53 -6.28 10.54
N PRO A 361 -14.31 -6.08 11.62
CA PRO A 361 -15.77 -6.14 11.54
C PRO A 361 -16.41 -5.01 10.70
N GLU A 362 -15.65 -3.99 10.32
CA GLU A 362 -16.11 -2.79 9.60
C GLU A 362 -15.62 -2.73 8.15
N VAL A 363 -14.96 -3.78 7.65
CA VAL A 363 -14.36 -3.80 6.31
C VAL A 363 -14.61 -5.12 5.60
N ASP A 364 -14.95 -5.01 4.31
CA ASP A 364 -14.98 -6.15 3.40
C ASP A 364 -13.56 -6.39 2.85
N ILE A 365 -13.12 -7.65 2.84
CA ILE A 365 -11.83 -8.06 2.30
C ILE A 365 -12.08 -9.13 1.25
N ASP A 366 -11.78 -8.80 0.00
CA ASP A 366 -11.98 -9.68 -1.14
C ASP A 366 -10.64 -10.01 -1.81
N PHE A 367 -10.52 -11.25 -2.27
CA PHE A 367 -9.38 -11.73 -3.05
C PHE A 367 -9.86 -11.98 -4.48
N GLU A 368 -9.26 -11.31 -5.45
CA GLU A 368 -9.70 -11.43 -6.85
C GLU A 368 -8.54 -11.80 -7.77
N TYR A 369 -8.80 -12.78 -8.64
CA TYR A 369 -8.00 -12.98 -9.83
C TYR A 369 -8.69 -12.29 -11.01
N LEU A 370 -8.05 -11.25 -11.53
CA LEU A 370 -8.60 -10.37 -12.57
C LEU A 370 -8.36 -10.90 -13.99
N ASP A 371 -8.24 -12.21 -14.14
CA ASP A 371 -8.05 -12.90 -15.42
C ASP A 371 -6.79 -12.49 -16.21
N TYR A 372 -5.76 -12.01 -15.51
CA TYR A 372 -4.49 -11.62 -16.13
C TYR A 372 -3.72 -12.81 -16.69
N PRO A 373 -2.88 -12.62 -17.72
CA PRO A 373 -1.97 -13.66 -18.18
C PRO A 373 -1.15 -14.22 -17.02
N HIS A 374 -1.22 -15.54 -16.82
CA HIS A 374 -0.44 -16.24 -15.81
C HIS A 374 0.79 -16.90 -16.42
N TYR A 375 1.84 -16.93 -15.62
CA TYR A 375 2.98 -17.79 -15.87
C TYR A 375 2.56 -19.26 -15.63
N PHE A 376 3.16 -20.17 -16.40
CA PHE A 376 2.90 -21.59 -16.27
C PHE A 376 4.03 -22.36 -16.90
N ASN A 377 4.67 -23.20 -16.11
CA ASN A 377 5.70 -24.14 -16.51
C ASN A 377 5.48 -25.49 -15.82
N VAL A 378 5.85 -26.55 -16.52
CA VAL A 378 5.66 -27.93 -16.06
C VAL A 378 6.72 -28.84 -16.69
N ASN A 379 7.18 -29.85 -15.97
CA ASN A 379 8.11 -30.84 -16.52
C ASN A 379 7.42 -31.72 -17.57
N ALA A 380 7.52 -31.34 -18.84
CA ALA A 380 6.96 -32.05 -19.99
C ALA A 380 8.04 -32.56 -20.94
N ASP A 381 7.71 -33.59 -21.73
CA ASP A 381 8.49 -34.01 -22.90
C ASP A 381 7.88 -33.36 -24.15
N GLY A 382 8.49 -32.26 -24.59
CA GLY A 382 7.92 -31.39 -25.61
C GLY A 382 6.63 -30.74 -25.12
N ASN A 383 5.50 -31.09 -25.73
CA ASN A 383 4.17 -30.55 -25.37
C ASN A 383 3.32 -31.55 -24.56
N GLU A 384 3.87 -32.70 -24.17
CA GLU A 384 3.14 -33.74 -23.44
C GLU A 384 3.73 -33.98 -22.04
N ILE A 385 2.86 -34.02 -21.03
CA ILE A 385 3.17 -34.55 -19.71
C ILE A 385 2.83 -36.04 -19.74
N LYS A 386 3.78 -36.89 -19.32
CA LYS A 386 3.66 -38.36 -19.37
C LYS A 386 4.41 -39.01 -18.20
N PRO A 387 4.01 -40.23 -17.78
CA PRO A 387 4.72 -40.96 -16.74
C PRO A 387 6.03 -41.55 -17.25
N ASP A 388 6.91 -41.87 -16.31
CA ASP A 388 7.97 -42.84 -16.52
C ASP A 388 7.37 -44.24 -16.53
N VAL A 389 7.67 -45.02 -17.58
CA VAL A 389 7.13 -46.37 -17.76
C VAL A 389 8.24 -47.39 -17.54
N TYR A 390 8.00 -48.31 -16.62
CA TYR A 390 8.91 -49.40 -16.30
C TYR A 390 8.22 -50.73 -16.57
N GLY A 391 8.91 -51.68 -17.19
CA GLY A 391 8.33 -53.00 -17.42
C GLY A 391 9.33 -54.04 -17.88
N ILE A 392 8.94 -55.30 -17.68
CA ILE A 392 9.66 -56.48 -18.13
C ILE A 392 8.65 -57.42 -18.80
N ASP A 393 8.98 -57.85 -20.01
CA ASP A 393 8.25 -58.89 -20.72
C ASP A 393 9.02 -60.22 -20.62
N LEU A 394 8.40 -61.23 -20.00
CA LEU A 394 8.99 -62.54 -19.77
C LEU A 394 8.28 -63.63 -20.59
N GLY A 395 7.90 -63.33 -21.84
CA GLY A 395 7.48 -64.35 -22.81
C GLY A 395 6.29 -65.17 -22.32
N GLY A 396 5.20 -64.48 -21.97
CA GLY A 396 3.95 -65.06 -21.46
C GLY A 396 3.36 -64.29 -20.28
N PHE A 397 4.17 -63.46 -19.60
CA PHE A 397 3.75 -62.53 -18.57
C PHE A 397 4.46 -61.20 -18.78
N SER A 398 3.69 -60.11 -18.78
CA SER A 398 4.20 -58.75 -18.80
C SER A 398 3.91 -58.11 -17.44
N PHE A 399 4.95 -57.61 -16.79
CA PHE A 399 4.82 -56.81 -15.58
C PHE A 399 5.31 -55.42 -15.88
N GLY A 400 4.61 -54.42 -15.36
CA GLY A 400 5.02 -53.04 -15.54
C GLY A 400 4.28 -52.13 -14.59
N PHE A 401 4.84 -50.95 -14.44
CA PHE A 401 4.23 -49.86 -13.71
C PHE A 401 4.56 -48.53 -14.36
N GLN A 402 3.75 -47.54 -14.01
CA GLN A 402 3.87 -46.18 -14.47
C GLN A 402 4.04 -45.31 -13.23
N GLN A 403 5.10 -44.50 -13.21
CA GLN A 403 5.35 -43.52 -12.17
C GLN A 403 5.06 -42.13 -12.73
N TYR A 404 4.14 -41.43 -12.09
CA TYR A 404 3.79 -40.05 -12.43
C TYR A 404 4.51 -39.12 -11.46
N GLU A 405 5.27 -38.17 -11.97
CA GLU A 405 5.91 -37.12 -11.18
C GLU A 405 5.78 -35.80 -11.93
N THR A 406 4.82 -34.97 -11.53
CA THR A 406 4.57 -33.66 -12.15
C THR A 406 5.01 -32.54 -11.22
N ARG A 407 5.83 -31.63 -11.74
CA ARG A 407 6.33 -30.45 -11.05
C ARG A 407 5.73 -29.23 -11.72
N TYR A 408 4.85 -28.57 -11.00
CA TYR A 408 4.17 -27.35 -11.42
C TYR A 408 4.96 -26.13 -10.96
N ASP A 409 4.99 -25.11 -11.81
CA ASP A 409 5.53 -23.79 -11.54
C ASP A 409 4.55 -22.78 -12.16
N VAL A 410 3.76 -22.11 -11.32
CA VAL A 410 2.57 -21.32 -11.71
C VAL A 410 2.71 -19.90 -11.21
#